data_AF-A0AAD1TMH1-F1
#
_entry.id   AF-A0AAD1TMH1-F1
#
_cell.length_a   1.000
_cell.length_b   1.000
_cell.length_c   1.000
_cell.angle_alpha   90.00
_cell.angle_beta   90.00
_cell.angle_gamma   90.00
#
_symmetry.space_group_name_H-M   'P 1'
#
loop_
_entity.id
_entity.type
_entity.pdbx_description
1 polymer ?
#
loop_
_entity_poly.entity_id
_entity_poly.type
_entity_poly.pdbx_seq_one_letter_code
_entity_poly.pdbx_strand_id
1 'polypeptide(L)'
;MWLIPFTPGQDHTITITFEKVETIAGLRFWNYNKSSEDIYRGAKIVHITLDGSCISPSEGFLIRKGPGNCHFDFAQEILFVDYVQQQTTDKQTR
;
A
#
# COMPACT_ATOMS: atom_id res chain seq x y z
N MET A 1 16.27 3.22 -1.74
CA MET A 1 15.49 1.97 -1.84
C MET A 1 15.63 1.23 -0.52
N TRP A 2 14.53 0.75 0.04
CA TRP A 2 14.51 -0.04 1.27
C TRP A 2 14.14 -1.49 0.95
N LEU A 3 14.67 -2.43 1.73
CA LEU A 3 14.45 -3.86 1.58
C LEU A 3 14.23 -4.48 2.97
N ILE A 4 13.44 -5.54 3.03
CA ILE A 4 13.26 -6.38 4.20
C ILE A 4 13.54 -7.84 3.87
N PRO A 5 13.90 -8.66 4.86
CA PRO A 5 13.86 -10.11 4.72
C PRO A 5 12.45 -10.56 4.33
N PHE A 6 12.37 -11.37 3.28
CA PHE A 6 11.12 -12.01 2.87
C PHE A 6 11.01 -13.39 3.52
N THR A 7 9.89 -13.63 4.20
CA THR A 7 9.59 -14.91 4.84
C THR A 7 8.29 -15.43 4.26
N PRO A 8 8.33 -16.49 3.42
CA PRO A 8 7.14 -16.98 2.74
C PRO A 8 5.99 -17.27 3.71
N GLY A 9 4.81 -16.73 3.38
CA GLY A 9 3.58 -16.94 4.16
C GLY A 9 3.49 -16.14 5.46
N GLN A 10 4.45 -15.28 5.77
CA GLN A 10 4.40 -14.36 6.91
C GLN A 10 3.94 -12.97 6.50
N ASP A 11 3.40 -12.24 7.46
CA ASP A 11 3.06 -10.83 7.28
C ASP A 11 4.32 -9.95 7.30
N HIS A 12 4.28 -8.91 6.48
CA HIS A 12 5.34 -7.91 6.37
C HIS A 12 4.74 -6.54 6.66
N THR A 13 4.88 -6.09 7.92
CA THR A 13 4.22 -4.89 8.42
C THR A 13 5.17 -3.69 8.50
N ILE A 14 4.68 -2.54 8.05
CA ILE A 14 5.32 -1.23 8.26
C ILE A 14 4.38 -0.41 9.13
N THR A 15 4.89 0.10 10.24
CA THR A 15 4.14 1.03 11.11
C THR A 15 4.81 2.39 11.04
N ILE A 16 4.02 3.41 10.69
CA ILE A 16 4.46 4.81 10.65
C ILE A 16 3.73 5.53 11.78
N THR A 17 4.49 6.12 12.69
CA THR A 17 3.95 6.89 13.83
C THR A 17 4.47 8.31 13.73
N PHE A 18 3.56 9.29 13.79
CA PHE A 18 3.91 10.70 13.84
C PHE A 18 3.95 11.17 15.29
N GLU A 19 4.81 12.15 15.60
CA GLU A 19 4.97 12.67 16.97
C GLU A 19 3.72 13.41 17.47
N LYS A 20 2.88 13.87 16.54
CA LYS A 20 1.61 14.55 16.80
C LYS A 20 0.56 14.08 15.79
N VAL A 21 -0.69 14.47 16.02
CA VAL A 21 -1.77 14.22 15.06
C VAL A 21 -1.47 14.95 13.75
N GLU A 22 -1.45 14.20 12.65
CA GLU A 22 -1.20 14.72 11.31
C GLU A 22 -2.32 14.28 10.36
N THR A 23 -2.75 15.20 9.50
CA THR A 23 -3.69 14.87 8.42
C THR A 23 -2.91 14.36 7.22
N ILE A 24 -3.19 13.13 6.80
CA ILE A 24 -2.57 12.51 5.62
C ILE A 24 -3.61 12.24 4.54
N ALA A 25 -3.28 12.55 3.29
CA ALA A 25 -4.19 12.39 2.17
C ALA A 25 -4.19 10.98 1.57
N GLY A 26 -3.07 10.25 1.69
CA GLY A 26 -2.88 8.97 1.03
C GLY A 26 -1.47 8.42 1.18
N LEU A 27 -1.21 7.33 0.47
CA LEU A 27 0.10 6.69 0.36
C LEU A 27 0.49 6.55 -1.11
N ARG A 28 1.78 6.70 -1.38
CA ARG A 28 2.38 6.41 -2.68
C ARG A 28 3.32 5.22 -2.56
N PHE A 29 3.18 4.28 -3.49
CA PHE A 29 3.94 3.03 -3.52
C PHE A 29 4.85 2.98 -4.74
N TRP A 30 6.08 2.55 -4.52
CA TRP A 30 7.06 2.26 -5.57
C TRP A 30 7.65 0.87 -5.35
N ASN A 31 7.25 -0.10 -6.17
CA ASN A 31 7.97 -1.35 -6.28
C ASN A 31 9.21 -1.14 -7.14
N TYR A 32 10.39 -1.33 -6.58
CA TYR A 32 11.65 -1.25 -7.31
C TYR A 32 12.24 -2.64 -7.56
N ASN A 33 12.78 -2.82 -8.76
CA ASN A 33 13.46 -4.03 -9.20
C ASN A 33 14.73 -3.63 -9.98
N LYS A 34 15.77 -4.46 -9.87
CA LYS A 34 17.07 -4.18 -10.51
C LYS A 34 17.02 -4.37 -12.03
N SER A 35 16.18 -5.29 -12.50
CA SER A 35 16.01 -5.60 -13.91
C SER A 35 14.64 -6.24 -14.17
N SER A 36 14.34 -6.52 -15.45
CA SER A 36 13.09 -7.15 -15.90
C SER A 36 12.92 -8.59 -15.40
N GLU A 37 14.00 -9.27 -15.03
CA GLU A 37 13.96 -10.62 -14.45
C GLU A 37 13.43 -10.61 -13.01
N ASP A 38 13.53 -9.47 -12.31
CA ASP A 38 13.13 -9.29 -10.91
C ASP A 38 11.71 -8.73 -10.75
N ILE A 39 10.89 -8.68 -11.81
CA ILE A 39 9.53 -8.09 -11.80
C ILE A 39 8.54 -8.76 -10.85
N TYR A 40 8.86 -9.94 -10.32
CA TYR A 40 8.04 -10.65 -9.34
C TYR A 40 8.36 -10.25 -7.89
N ARG A 41 9.38 -9.42 -7.68
CA ARG A 41 9.72 -8.87 -6.36
C ARG A 41 8.92 -7.58 -6.10
N GLY A 42 8.53 -7.40 -4.85
CA GLY A 42 7.78 -6.22 -4.39
C GLY A 42 6.48 -6.60 -3.70
N ALA A 43 5.76 -5.60 -3.22
CA ALA A 43 4.43 -5.78 -2.65
C ALA A 43 3.42 -6.03 -3.78
N LYS A 44 2.63 -7.11 -3.68
CA LYS A 44 1.54 -7.39 -4.62
C LYS A 44 0.21 -6.89 -4.08
N ILE A 45 -0.13 -7.26 -2.85
CA ILE A 45 -1.34 -6.86 -2.15
C ILE A 45 -0.91 -6.13 -0.89
N VAL A 46 -1.51 -4.97 -0.63
CA VAL A 46 -1.27 -4.18 0.59
C VAL A 46 -2.60 -3.91 1.28
N HIS A 47 -2.65 -4.22 2.57
CA HIS A 47 -3.71 -3.78 3.46
C HIS A 47 -3.25 -2.55 4.23
N ILE A 48 -4.14 -1.57 4.38
CA ILE A 48 -3.83 -0.30 5.06
C ILE A 48 -4.81 -0.10 6.19
N THR A 49 -4.27 0.23 7.35
CA THR A 49 -5.03 0.59 8.56
C THR A 49 -4.57 1.96 9.03
N LEU A 50 -5.49 2.86 9.30
CA LEU A 50 -5.24 4.18 9.89
C LEU A 50 -5.77 4.18 11.32
N ASP A 51 -4.89 4.33 12.31
CA ASP A 51 -5.25 4.35 13.73
C ASP A 51 -6.17 3.18 14.16
N GLY A 52 -5.89 1.98 13.66
CA GLY A 52 -6.68 0.77 13.92
C GLY A 52 -7.92 0.59 13.01
N SER A 53 -8.28 1.60 12.22
CA SER A 53 -9.36 1.52 11.23
C SER A 53 -8.84 1.02 9.89
N CYS A 54 -9.22 -0.20 9.49
CA CYS A 54 -8.90 -0.73 8.16
C CYS A 54 -9.58 0.16 7.10
N ILE A 55 -8.82 0.60 6.09
CA ILE A 55 -9.35 1.40 4.97
C ILE A 55 -9.27 0.66 3.63
N SER A 56 -8.51 -0.43 3.57
CA SER A 56 -8.44 -1.25 2.36
C SER A 56 -9.69 -2.10 2.18
N PRO A 57 -10.07 -2.43 0.93
CA PRO A 57 -11.00 -3.52 0.64
C PRO A 57 -10.57 -4.85 1.27
N SER A 58 -11.48 -5.82 1.33
CA SER A 58 -11.23 -7.13 1.92
C SER A 58 -10.08 -7.90 1.27
N GLU A 59 -9.92 -7.70 -0.04
CA GLU A 59 -8.90 -8.28 -0.91
C GLU A 59 -7.60 -7.47 -0.94
N GLY A 60 -7.59 -6.29 -0.30
CA GLY A 60 -6.47 -5.37 -0.26
C GLY A 60 -6.27 -4.57 -1.56
N PHE A 61 -5.32 -3.64 -1.53
CA PHE A 61 -4.95 -2.88 -2.72
C PHE A 61 -3.95 -3.65 -3.55
N LEU A 62 -4.27 -3.86 -4.83
CA LEU A 62 -3.34 -4.41 -5.80
C LEU A 62 -2.29 -3.36 -6.20
N ILE A 63 -1.04 -3.64 -5.91
CA ILE A 63 0.10 -2.79 -6.25
C ILE A 63 0.75 -3.27 -7.54
N ARG A 64 1.01 -2.34 -8.46
CA ARG A 64 1.70 -2.61 -9.73
C ARG A 64 3.12 -3.09 -9.50
N LYS A 65 3.58 -3.98 -10.37
CA LYS A 65 4.98 -4.42 -10.43
C LYS A 65 5.90 -3.25 -10.77
N GLY A 66 7.15 -3.33 -10.31
CA GLY A 66 8.19 -2.41 -10.74
C GLY A 66 8.52 -2.57 -12.23
N PRO A 67 8.81 -1.48 -12.97
CA PRO A 67 9.01 -1.54 -14.42
C PRO A 67 10.38 -2.08 -14.85
N GLY A 68 11.31 -2.35 -13.93
CA GLY A 68 12.67 -2.81 -14.23
C GLY A 68 13.64 -1.67 -14.58
N ASN A 69 13.20 -0.41 -14.49
CA ASN A 69 13.99 0.79 -14.75
C ASN A 69 13.45 1.97 -13.93
N CYS A 70 14.10 3.13 -14.00
CA CYS A 70 13.70 4.34 -13.26
C CYS A 70 13.60 5.59 -14.15
N HIS A 71 13.30 5.41 -15.44
CA HIS A 71 13.29 6.53 -16.40
C HIS A 71 12.11 7.50 -16.23
N PHE A 72 11.10 7.11 -15.46
CA PHE A 72 9.90 7.91 -15.19
C PHE A 72 9.36 7.60 -13.79
N ASP A 73 8.49 8.47 -13.28
CA ASP A 73 7.78 8.21 -12.03
C ASP A 73 6.66 7.18 -12.27
N PHE A 74 6.79 6.03 -11.62
CA PHE A 74 5.83 4.92 -11.70
C PHE A 74 5.09 4.72 -10.38
N ALA A 75 5.07 5.72 -9.50
CA ALA A 75 4.32 5.68 -8.26
C ALA A 75 2.89 5.20 -8.50
N GLN A 76 2.41 4.35 -7.62
CA GLN A 76 0.99 4.12 -7.47
C GLN A 76 0.49 4.89 -6.27
N GLU A 77 -0.41 5.83 -6.50
CA GLU A 77 -1.05 6.60 -5.44
C GLU A 77 -2.35 5.93 -4.99
N ILE A 78 -2.58 5.94 -3.69
CA ILE A 78 -3.81 5.51 -3.02
C ILE A 78 -4.24 6.67 -2.13
N LEU A 79 -5.27 7.40 -2.56
CA LEU A 79 -5.85 8.49 -1.78
C LEU A 79 -6.92 7.93 -0.84
N PHE A 80 -6.89 8.33 0.43
CA PHE A 80 -7.80 7.79 1.44
C PHE A 80 -9.23 8.28 1.29
N VAL A 81 -9.42 9.46 0.68
CA VAL A 81 -10.75 10.02 0.43
C VAL A 81 -11.64 9.08 -0.38
N ASP A 82 -11.05 8.28 -1.28
CA ASP A 82 -11.76 7.34 -2.13
C ASP A 82 -12.31 6.12 -1.38
N TYR A 83 -11.75 5.82 -0.20
CA TYR A 83 -12.03 4.57 0.55
C TYR A 83 -12.67 4.81 1.92
N VAL A 84 -12.44 5.97 2.54
CA VAL A 84 -13.03 6.30 3.85
C VAL A 84 -14.56 6.45 3.76
N GLN A 85 -15.10 6.96 2.66
CA GLN A 85 -16.55 7.17 2.50
C GLN A 85 -17.33 5.88 2.20
N GLN A 86 -16.70 4.89 1.56
CA GLN A 86 -17.37 3.62 1.20
C GLN A 86 -17.80 2.83 2.45
N GLN A 87 -17.06 2.95 3.56
CA GLN A 87 -17.37 2.24 4.80
C GLN A 87 -18.58 2.81 5.57
N THR A 88 -18.94 4.08 5.34
CA THR A 88 -20.14 4.67 5.95
C THR A 88 -21.43 4.15 5.33
N THR A 89 -21.44 3.82 4.04
CA THR A 89 -22.60 3.27 3.33
C THR A 89 -22.84 1.79 3.58
N ASP A 90 -21.78 0.98 3.71
CA ASP A 90 -21.93 -0.46 3.97
C ASP A 90 -22.43 -0.76 5.39
N LYS A 91 -22.20 0.14 6.36
CA LYS A 91 -22.74 0.00 7.72
C LYS A 91 -24.23 0.35 7.84
N GLN A 92 -24.84 0.99 6.85
CA GLN A 92 -26.27 1.33 6.86
C GLN A 92 -27.16 0.25 6.22
N THR A 93 -26.57 -0.76 5.58
CA THR A 93 -27.31 -1.81 4.85
C THR A 93 -27.17 -3.19 5.50
N ARG A 94 -26.73 -3.26 6.77
CA ARG A 94 -26.72 -4.47 7.60
C ARG A 94 -27.49 -4.27 8.88
#